data_AF-A0A8H4QY25-F1
#
_entry.id   AF-A0A8H4QY25-F1
#
_cell.length_a   1.000
_cell.length_b   1.000
_cell.length_c   1.000
_cell.angle_alpha   90.00
_cell.angle_beta   90.00
_cell.angle_gamma   90.00
#
_symmetry.space_group_name_H-M   'P 1'
#
loop_
_entity.id
_entity.type
_entity.pdbx_description
1 polymer ?
#
loop_
_entity_poly.entity_id
_entity_poly.type
_entity_poly.pdbx_seq_one_letter_code
_entity_poly.pdbx_strand_id
1 'polypeptide(L)'
;MPPKAARAQSATPVNAFHSLWKAYNDNTPDRLKFIDAFLLFLMLSGIVQFAYCILVTNFPYNAFLAGFSSNVGQFVLAASLRSQVNPDNRDEFKDVSPERAFADFALGSIVLHFFVYNYLG
;
A
#
# COMPACT_ATOMS: atom_id res chain seq x y z
N MET A 1 -16.48 56.98 10.76
CA MET A 1 -17.18 55.77 10.26
C MET A 1 -16.23 54.59 10.48
N PRO A 2 -16.52 53.62 11.36
CA PRO A 2 -15.66 52.46 11.58
C PRO A 2 -15.73 51.48 10.39
N PRO A 3 -14.64 50.79 10.03
CA PRO A 3 -14.64 49.82 8.94
C PRO A 3 -15.41 48.56 9.36
N LYS A 4 -16.28 48.12 8.45
CA LYS A 4 -17.15 46.95 8.57
C LYS A 4 -16.29 45.68 8.66
N ALA A 5 -16.36 44.96 9.78
CA ALA A 5 -15.67 43.68 9.97
C ALA A 5 -16.08 42.68 8.88
N ALA A 6 -15.11 42.18 8.12
CA ALA A 6 -15.33 41.12 7.14
C ALA A 6 -15.68 39.83 7.88
N ARG A 7 -16.88 39.30 7.62
CA ARG A 7 -17.38 38.06 8.19
C ARG A 7 -16.51 36.90 7.69
N ALA A 8 -15.75 36.28 8.58
CA ALA A 8 -15.04 35.03 8.29
C ALA A 8 -16.05 33.98 7.82
N GLN A 9 -15.90 33.51 6.59
CA GLN A 9 -16.71 32.42 6.06
C GLN A 9 -16.30 31.14 6.76
N SER A 10 -17.15 30.66 7.67
CA SER A 10 -17.06 29.33 8.25
C SER A 10 -17.24 28.30 7.14
N ALA A 11 -16.15 27.64 6.73
CA ALA A 11 -16.21 26.51 5.82
C ALA A 11 -17.04 25.40 6.48
N THR A 12 -18.20 25.09 5.91
CA THR A 12 -19.03 23.95 6.30
C THR A 12 -18.19 22.67 6.19
N PRO A 13 -18.22 21.74 7.15
CA PRO A 13 -17.52 20.48 7.04
C PRO A 13 -18.23 19.64 5.98
N VAL A 14 -17.86 19.82 4.71
CA VAL A 14 -18.13 18.84 3.67
C VAL A 14 -17.47 17.55 4.17
N ASN A 15 -18.24 16.46 4.29
CA ASN A 15 -17.79 15.17 4.82
C ASN A 15 -16.33 14.89 4.43
N ALA A 16 -15.40 14.95 5.40
CA ALA A 16 -13.96 14.88 5.12
C ALA A 16 -13.61 13.62 4.30
N PHE A 17 -14.28 12.50 4.58
CA PHE A 17 -14.20 11.27 3.81
C PHE A 17 -14.55 11.45 2.33
N HIS A 18 -15.63 12.16 2.01
CA HIS A 18 -16.03 12.43 0.64
C HIS A 18 -15.00 13.31 -0.08
N SER A 19 -14.45 14.31 0.62
CA SER A 19 -13.38 15.16 0.08
C SER A 19 -12.10 14.36 -0.20
N LEU A 20 -11.68 13.49 0.73
CA LEU A 20 -10.51 12.62 0.55
C LEU A 20 -10.71 11.60 -0.56
N TRP A 21 -11.87 10.96 -0.62
CA TRP A 21 -12.22 9.99 -1.67
C TRP A 21 -12.23 10.63 -3.06
N LYS A 22 -12.84 11.82 -3.17
CA LYS A 22 -12.84 12.59 -4.42
C LYS A 22 -11.42 12.99 -4.81
N ALA A 23 -10.65 13.54 -3.88
CA ALA A 23 -9.27 13.94 -4.14
C ALA A 23 -8.38 12.75 -4.55
N TYR A 24 -8.53 11.59 -3.91
CA TYR A 24 -7.82 10.37 -4.27
C TYR A 24 -8.15 9.95 -5.71
N ASN A 25 -9.43 9.92 -6.06
CA ASN A 25 -9.86 9.50 -7.40
C ASN A 25 -9.43 10.48 -8.50
N ASP A 26 -9.47 11.78 -8.21
CA ASP A 26 -9.13 12.84 -9.17
C ASP A 26 -7.61 12.99 -9.36
N ASN A 27 -6.80 12.76 -8.31
CA ASN A 27 -5.34 12.99 -8.36
C ASN A 27 -4.49 11.73 -8.49
N THR A 28 -5.05 10.53 -8.31
CA THR A 28 -4.27 9.27 -8.39
C THR A 28 -4.45 8.60 -9.77
N PRO A 29 -3.38 8.39 -10.55
CA PRO A 29 -3.42 7.62 -11.79
C PRO A 29 -3.90 6.17 -11.60
N ASP A 30 -4.56 5.60 -12.61
CA ASP A 30 -5.14 4.25 -12.53
C ASP A 30 -4.11 3.15 -12.24
N ARG A 31 -2.87 3.30 -12.75
CA ARG A 31 -1.77 2.37 -12.45
C ARG A 31 -1.43 2.36 -10.96
N LEU A 32 -1.46 3.53 -10.30
CA LEU A 32 -1.20 3.62 -8.85
C LEU A 32 -2.39 3.08 -8.06
N LYS A 33 -3.64 3.35 -8.48
CA LYS A 33 -4.84 2.73 -7.88
C LYS A 33 -4.80 1.20 -7.94
N PHE A 34 -4.27 0.63 -9.01
CA PHE A 34 -4.07 -0.82 -9.12
C PHE A 34 -3.06 -1.34 -8.09
N ILE A 35 -1.93 -0.65 -7.90
CA ILE A 35 -0.94 -1.00 -6.87
C ILE A 35 -1.55 -0.86 -5.47
N ASP A 36 -2.33 0.19 -5.22
CA ASP A 36 -3.02 0.42 -3.95
C ASP A 36 -4.05 -0.69 -3.65
N ALA A 37 -4.80 -1.14 -4.67
CA ALA A 37 -5.72 -2.27 -4.54
C ALA A 37 -4.98 -3.57 -4.20
N PHE A 38 -3.81 -3.80 -4.80
CA PHE A 38 -2.96 -4.94 -4.48
C PHE A 38 -2.39 -4.85 -3.05
N LEU A 39 -1.96 -3.66 -2.61
CA LEU A 39 -1.54 -3.41 -1.22
C LEU A 39 -2.67 -3.70 -0.22
N LEU A 40 -3.89 -3.26 -0.52
CA LEU A 40 -5.06 -3.55 0.31
C LEU A 40 -5.34 -5.06 0.36
N PHE A 41 -5.26 -5.76 -0.77
CA PHE A 41 -5.43 -7.21 -0.81
C PHE A 41 -4.40 -7.94 0.06
N LEU A 42 -3.12 -7.56 -0.01
CA LEU A 42 -2.05 -8.16 0.81
C LEU A 42 -2.28 -7.91 2.30
N MET A 43 -2.69 -6.68 2.66
CA MET A 43 -3.00 -6.31 4.04
C MET A 43 -4.17 -7.14 4.57
N LEU A 44 -5.29 -7.21 3.84
CA LEU A 44 -6.46 -7.99 4.23
C LEU A 44 -6.12 -9.48 4.34
N SER A 45 -5.33 -10.02 3.40
CA SER A 45 -4.88 -11.42 3.45
C SER A 45 -4.04 -11.70 4.69
N GLY A 46 -3.11 -10.80 5.05
CA GLY A 46 -2.32 -10.91 6.28
C GLY A 46 -3.18 -10.86 7.54
N ILE A 47 -4.17 -9.94 7.60
CA ILE A 47 -5.13 -9.84 8.72
C ILE A 47 -5.93 -11.14 8.85
N VAL A 48 -6.45 -11.68 7.75
CA VAL A 48 -7.23 -12.93 7.75
C VAL A 48 -6.38 -14.11 8.23
N GLN A 49 -5.14 -14.24 7.75
CA GLN A 49 -4.22 -15.29 8.20
C GLN A 49 -3.89 -15.17 9.70
N PHE A 50 -3.66 -13.94 10.18
CA PHE A 50 -3.40 -13.68 11.59
C PHE A 50 -4.62 -14.00 12.47
N ALA A 51 -5.82 -13.59 12.03
CA ALA A 51 -7.07 -13.93 12.71
C ALA A 51 -7.30 -15.44 12.74
N TYR A 52 -7.06 -16.16 11.64
CA TYR A 52 -7.14 -17.62 11.58
C TYR A 52 -6.18 -18.28 12.58
N CYS A 53 -4.94 -17.78 12.67
CA CYS A 53 -3.93 -18.30 13.60
C CYS A 53 -4.36 -18.18 15.07
N ILE A 54 -5.05 -17.09 15.43
CA ILE A 54 -5.48 -16.85 16.81
C ILE A 54 -6.81 -17.56 17.13
N LEU A 55 -7.75 -17.60 16.17
CA LEU A 55 -9.12 -18.04 16.41
C LEU A 55 -9.36 -19.53 16.12
N VAL A 56 -8.59 -20.13 15.20
CA VAL A 56 -8.85 -21.48 14.71
C VAL A 56 -7.73 -22.44 15.10
N THR A 57 -6.53 -22.25 14.55
CA THR A 57 -5.38 -23.11 14.83
C THR A 57 -4.09 -22.42 14.42
N ASN A 58 -3.03 -22.67 15.18
CA ASN A 58 -1.66 -22.27 14.85
C ASN A 58 -0.83 -23.44 14.30
N PHE A 59 -1.42 -24.61 14.05
CA PHE A 59 -0.74 -25.77 13.49
C PHE A 59 -1.07 -25.96 12.00
N PRO A 60 -0.08 -26.13 11.10
CA PRO A 60 1.37 -26.03 11.35
C PRO A 60 1.87 -24.57 11.38
N TYR A 61 2.68 -24.23 12.38
CA TYR A 61 3.09 -22.84 12.62
C TYR A 61 4.02 -22.27 11.53
N ASN A 62 4.85 -23.12 10.92
CA ASN A 62 5.70 -22.74 9.79
C ASN A 62 4.87 -22.27 8.59
N ALA A 63 3.76 -22.94 8.29
CA ALA A 63 2.88 -22.53 7.19
C ALA A 63 2.20 -21.18 7.47
N PHE A 64 1.80 -20.94 8.72
CA PHE A 64 1.31 -19.62 9.12
C PHE A 64 2.39 -18.54 8.94
N LEU A 65 3.59 -18.76 9.49
CA LEU A 65 4.69 -17.79 9.39
C LEU A 65 5.09 -17.55 7.93
N ALA A 66 5.14 -18.60 7.09
CA ALA A 66 5.45 -18.49 5.67
C ALA A 66 4.39 -17.64 4.93
N GLY A 67 3.11 -17.95 5.12
CA GLY A 67 2.02 -17.19 4.51
C GLY A 67 1.98 -15.74 4.98
N PHE A 68 2.12 -15.53 6.29
CA PHE A 68 2.03 -14.19 6.88
C PHE A 68 3.23 -13.33 6.47
N SER A 69 4.44 -13.87 6.54
CA SER A 69 5.65 -13.17 6.09
C SER A 69 5.67 -12.91 4.58
N SER A 70 5.07 -13.80 3.77
CA SER A 70 4.86 -13.56 2.34
C SER A 70 3.99 -12.32 2.11
N ASN A 71 2.86 -12.20 2.79
CA ASN A 71 1.98 -11.02 2.69
C ASN A 71 2.69 -9.74 3.15
N VAL A 72 3.40 -9.77 4.28
CA VAL A 72 4.13 -8.60 4.81
C VAL A 72 5.28 -8.21 3.89
N GLY A 73 6.11 -9.16 3.47
CA GLY A 73 7.23 -8.91 2.57
C GLY A 73 6.78 -8.36 1.22
N GLN A 74 5.72 -8.96 0.64
CA GLN A 74 5.18 -8.50 -0.63
C GLN A 74 4.54 -7.11 -0.50
N PHE A 75 3.92 -6.80 0.65
CA PHE A 75 3.37 -5.48 0.94
C PHE A 75 4.48 -4.42 0.95
N VAL A 76 5.59 -4.70 1.63
CA VAL A 76 6.75 -3.80 1.67
C VAL A 76 7.30 -3.55 0.27
N LEU A 77 7.51 -4.61 -0.53
CA LEU A 77 7.99 -4.49 -1.90
C LEU A 77 7.01 -3.70 -2.79
N ALA A 78 5.71 -3.95 -2.69
CA ALA A 78 4.69 -3.23 -3.44
C ALA A 78 4.59 -1.75 -3.03
N ALA A 79 4.78 -1.44 -1.74
CA ALA A 79 4.80 -0.06 -1.24
C ALA A 79 6.05 0.69 -1.74
N SER A 80 7.21 0.01 -1.78
CA SER A 80 8.42 0.55 -2.40
C SER A 80 8.22 0.82 -3.89
N LEU A 81 7.62 -0.12 -4.62
CA LEU A 81 7.26 0.07 -6.04
C LEU A 81 6.35 1.27 -6.21
N ARG A 82 5.27 1.37 -5.40
CA ARG A 82 4.35 2.52 -5.42
C ARG A 82 5.12 3.82 -5.31
N SER A 83 5.98 3.94 -4.30
CA SER A 83 6.74 5.17 -4.04
C SER A 83 7.63 5.55 -5.22
N GLN A 84 8.34 4.57 -5.80
CA GLN A 84 9.28 4.80 -6.91
C GLN A 84 8.58 5.13 -8.24
N VAL A 85 7.37 4.60 -8.49
CA VAL A 85 6.64 4.87 -9.73
C VAL A 85 5.67 6.05 -9.63
N ASN A 86 5.56 6.68 -8.45
CA ASN A 86 4.74 7.88 -8.26
C ASN A 86 5.38 9.09 -8.97
N PRO A 87 4.69 9.73 -9.94
CA PRO A 87 5.23 10.91 -10.63
C PRO A 87 5.65 12.04 -9.69
N ASP A 88 4.93 12.22 -8.58
CA ASP A 88 5.21 13.27 -7.59
C ASP A 88 6.53 13.04 -6.83
N ASN A 89 7.02 11.79 -6.78
CA ASN A 89 8.25 11.41 -6.09
C ASN A 89 9.48 11.36 -7.03
N ARG A 90 9.34 11.78 -8.30
CA ARG A 90 10.43 11.69 -9.28
C ARG A 90 11.70 12.43 -8.88
N ASP A 91 11.57 13.53 -8.14
CA ASP A 91 12.71 14.28 -7.63
C ASP A 91 13.51 13.53 -6.56
N GLU A 92 12.89 12.57 -5.86
CA GLU A 92 13.56 11.70 -4.89
C GLU A 92 14.22 10.48 -5.58
N PHE A 93 13.71 10.07 -6.74
CA PHE A 93 14.12 8.86 -7.46
C PHE A 93 14.67 9.14 -8.87
N LYS A 94 15.52 10.16 -9.02
CA LYS A 94 16.02 10.65 -10.33
C LYS A 94 16.73 9.60 -11.17
N ASP A 95 17.42 8.65 -10.54
CA ASP A 95 18.19 7.59 -11.21
C ASP A 95 17.42 6.27 -11.36
N VAL A 96 16.14 6.26 -11.02
CA VAL A 96 15.28 5.07 -11.06
C VAL A 96 14.18 5.26 -12.09
N SER A 97 14.29 4.57 -13.23
CA SER A 97 13.21 4.54 -14.20
C SER A 97 12.06 3.64 -13.71
N PRO A 98 10.82 3.85 -14.17
CA PRO A 98 9.70 2.98 -13.83
C PRO A 98 9.93 1.50 -14.20
N GLU A 99 10.66 1.25 -15.29
CA GLU A 99 11.02 -0.11 -15.74
C GLU A 99 12.02 -0.75 -14.78
N ARG A 100 13.01 0.02 -14.31
CA ARG A 100 13.97 -0.42 -13.29
C ARG A 100 13.27 -0.72 -11.97
N ALA A 101 12.42 0.20 -11.49
CA ALA A 101 11.64 0.00 -10.26
C ALA A 101 10.79 -1.29 -10.32
N PHE A 102 10.17 -1.55 -11.48
CA PHE A 102 9.42 -2.78 -11.71
C PHE A 102 10.31 -4.02 -11.74
N ALA A 103 11.49 -3.95 -12.37
CA ALA A 103 12.44 -5.06 -12.40
C ALA A 103 12.95 -5.40 -10.98
N ASP A 104 13.31 -4.39 -10.19
CA ASP A 104 13.75 -4.57 -8.80
C ASP A 104 12.62 -5.17 -7.93
N PHE A 105 11.38 -4.70 -8.11
CA PHE A 105 10.21 -5.29 -7.47
C PHE A 105 9.99 -6.76 -7.86
N ALA A 106 10.09 -7.09 -9.15
CA ALA A 106 9.87 -8.45 -9.64
C ALA A 106 10.95 -9.41 -9.13
N LEU A 107 12.22 -9.02 -9.20
CA LEU A 107 13.34 -9.81 -8.67
C LEU A 107 13.22 -9.99 -7.16
N GLY A 108 12.94 -8.91 -6.42
CA GLY A 108 12.70 -8.98 -4.98
C GLY A 108 11.53 -9.92 -4.62
N SER A 109 10.44 -9.85 -5.40
CA SER A 109 9.28 -10.72 -5.22
C SER A 109 9.62 -12.19 -5.48
N ILE A 110 10.39 -12.50 -6.53
CA ILE A 110 10.83 -13.87 -6.84
C ILE A 110 11.68 -14.43 -5.70
N VAL A 111 12.64 -13.65 -5.20
CA VAL A 111 13.51 -14.07 -4.09
C VAL A 111 12.68 -14.30 -2.83
N LEU A 112 11.77 -13.38 -2.50
CA LEU A 112 10.86 -13.52 -1.36
C LEU A 112 10.05 -14.83 -1.44
N HIS A 113 9.40 -15.07 -2.57
CA HIS A 113 8.56 -16.26 -2.75
C HIS A 113 9.37 -17.56 -2.75
N PHE A 114 10.61 -17.52 -3.25
CA PHE A 114 11.52 -18.66 -3.15
C PHE A 114 11.79 -19.04 -1.68
N PHE A 115 12.10 -18.07 -0.81
CA PHE A 115 12.32 -18.35 0.60
C PHE A 115 11.04 -18.78 1.32
N VAL A 116 9.90 -18.15 1.03
CA VAL A 116 8.59 -18.54 1.57
C VAL A 116 8.27 -20.00 1.23
N TYR A 117 8.45 -20.40 -0.03
CA TYR A 117 8.18 -21.77 -0.47
C TYR A 117 9.12 -22.79 0.17
N ASN A 118 10.40 -22.45 0.33
CA ASN A 118 11.35 -23.33 1.03
C ASN A 118 11.03 -23.44 2.54
N TYR A 119 10.48 -22.39 3.15
CA TYR A 119 10.13 -22.35 4.57
C TYR A 119 8.76 -22.99 4.89
N LEU A 120 7.88 -23.11 3.89
CA LEU A 120 6.55 -23.73 3.98
C LEU A 120 6.58 -25.21 4.39
N GLY A 121 7.73 -25.86 4.23
CA GLY A 121 7.99 -27.29 4.48
C GLY A 121 7.28 -27.87 5.70
#